data_AF-B1K595-F1
#
_entry.id   AF-B1K595-F1
#
_cell.length_a   1.000
_cell.length_b   1.000
_cell.length_c   1.000
_cell.angle_alpha   90.00
_cell.angle_beta   90.00
_cell.angle_gamma   90.00
#
_symmetry.space_group_name_H-M   'P 1'
#
loop_
_entity.id
_entity.type
_entity.pdbx_description
1 polymer ?
#
loop_
_entity_poly.entity_id
_entity_poly.type
_entity_poly.pdbx_seq_one_letter_code
_entity_poly.pdbx_strand_id
1 'polypeptide(L)'
;MNARIRIVGRASVHACVVLCVALCIALAGCKQELYGNLSEQDCNEIVAALLQAGIDAKKESADGGKTWSAKVDDAHIVQAMNVLREHGLPAHKYDDLGDLFKKDGLVSTPTEERVRFIYGVSQELSKTLSQIDGVMVARVHIVLPDNDPLAMHVKPSSASVFIKYLPTANLAMIEPQIKNLVVHSVEGLSYDKVSLTAVAGSPLDVMPRAPSGGGAWRTIAIAGCVLAVLALLVVVARKRGPRANGVDTPEASGAPGAPGGPAVGSLAAKLSVGPFRGKPAGDGAGR
;
A
#
# COMPACT_ATOMS: atom_id res chain seq x y z
N MET A 1 18.97 28.90 53.49
CA MET A 1 18.78 29.39 52.09
C MET A 1 19.07 28.35 51.00
N ASN A 2 19.60 27.14 51.31
CA ASN A 2 20.18 26.24 50.30
C ASN A 2 19.22 25.14 49.77
N ALA A 3 18.07 24.93 50.42
CA ALA A 3 17.08 23.94 50.00
C ALA A 3 16.19 24.45 48.84
N ARG A 4 15.86 25.74 48.82
CA ARG A 4 15.04 26.36 47.76
C ARG A 4 15.73 26.33 46.39
N ILE A 5 17.06 26.50 46.36
CA ILE A 5 17.88 26.49 45.12
C ILE A 5 17.94 25.07 44.49
N ARG A 6 17.95 24.00 45.30
CA ARG A 6 17.93 22.61 44.79
C ARG A 6 16.58 22.18 44.21
N ILE A 7 15.49 22.77 44.69
CA ILE A 7 14.13 22.50 44.18
C ILE A 7 13.91 23.22 42.84
N VAL A 8 14.35 24.48 42.73
CA VAL A 8 14.30 25.27 41.48
C VAL A 8 15.12 24.61 40.36
N GLY A 9 16.29 24.05 40.69
CA GLY A 9 17.11 23.30 39.73
C GLY A 9 16.48 21.98 39.23
N ARG A 10 15.66 21.29 40.04
CA ARG A 10 14.91 20.09 39.59
C ARG A 10 13.72 20.45 38.71
N ALA A 11 13.03 21.54 39.04
CA ALA A 11 11.90 22.03 38.24
C ALA A 11 12.34 22.48 36.83
N SER A 12 13.47 23.18 36.72
CA SER A 12 13.98 23.70 35.44
C SER A 12 14.40 22.59 34.46
N VAL A 13 14.90 21.47 35.00
CA VAL A 13 15.36 20.30 34.23
C VAL A 13 14.17 19.51 33.68
N HIS A 14 13.12 19.31 34.49
CA HIS A 14 11.88 18.68 34.02
C HIS A 14 11.15 19.56 33.00
N ALA A 15 11.17 20.90 33.18
CA ALA A 15 10.59 21.84 32.23
C ALA A 15 11.26 21.77 30.85
N CYS A 16 12.59 21.69 30.76
CA CYS A 16 13.28 21.51 29.48
C CYS A 16 12.97 20.18 28.80
N VAL A 17 12.87 19.08 29.55
CA VAL A 17 12.53 17.77 28.97
C VAL A 17 11.10 17.76 28.43
N VAL A 18 10.16 18.32 29.18
CA VAL A 18 8.76 18.45 28.74
C VAL A 18 8.66 19.35 27.51
N LEU A 19 9.42 20.45 27.45
CA LEU A 19 9.45 21.34 26.30
C LEU A 19 10.05 20.67 25.05
N CYS A 20 11.14 19.91 25.17
CA CYS A 20 11.72 19.16 24.06
C CYS A 20 10.78 18.05 23.56
N VAL A 21 10.11 17.34 24.47
CA VAL A 21 9.12 16.32 24.09
C VAL A 21 7.90 16.97 23.43
N ALA A 22 7.42 18.10 23.95
CA ALA A 22 6.33 18.87 23.35
C ALA A 22 6.69 19.38 21.96
N LEU A 23 7.93 19.85 21.76
CA LEU A 23 8.43 20.30 20.46
C LEU A 23 8.56 19.13 19.47
N CYS A 24 9.05 17.96 19.92
CA CYS A 24 9.10 16.75 19.09
C CYS A 24 7.70 16.25 18.67
N ILE A 25 6.70 16.38 19.55
CA ILE A 25 5.30 16.07 19.22
C ILE A 25 4.73 17.11 18.25
N ALA A 26 5.06 18.40 18.42
CA ALA A 26 4.65 19.46 17.50
C ALA A 26 5.26 19.30 16.08
N LEU A 27 6.43 18.67 15.96
CA LEU A 27 7.04 18.34 14.66
C LEU A 27 6.49 17.04 14.04
N ALA A 28 5.60 16.31 14.72
CA ALA A 28 4.81 15.27 14.09
C ALA A 28 3.67 15.95 13.30
N GLY A 29 4.02 16.46 12.11
CA GLY A 29 3.04 17.02 11.19
C GLY A 29 1.89 16.03 10.98
N CYS A 30 0.67 16.51 11.21
CA CYS A 30 -0.54 15.76 10.88
C CYS A 30 -0.58 15.58 9.36
N LYS A 31 -0.84 14.35 8.93
CA LYS A 31 -1.15 14.08 7.52
C LYS A 31 -2.64 14.25 7.35
N GLN A 32 -3.05 15.15 6.47
CA GLN A 32 -4.45 15.36 6.16
C GLN A 32 -4.93 14.35 5.12
N GLU A 33 -6.18 13.96 5.28
CA GLU A 33 -6.89 13.13 4.32
C GLU A 33 -7.23 13.93 3.06
N LEU A 34 -6.81 13.42 1.90
CA LEU A 34 -7.07 14.02 0.60
C LEU A 34 -8.35 13.45 -0.02
N TYR A 35 -8.43 12.12 -0.05
CA TYR A 35 -9.60 11.36 -0.50
C TYR A 35 -9.81 10.15 0.41
N GLY A 36 -11.07 9.89 0.74
CA GLY A 36 -11.52 8.74 1.52
C GLY A 36 -12.53 7.89 0.75
N ASN A 37 -12.87 6.74 1.31
CA ASN A 37 -13.84 5.80 0.72
C ASN A 37 -13.48 5.34 -0.70
N LEU A 38 -12.18 5.18 -0.97
CA LEU A 38 -11.67 4.67 -2.24
C LEU A 38 -11.60 3.14 -2.24
N SER A 39 -11.71 2.53 -3.42
CA SER A 39 -11.31 1.14 -3.58
C SER A 39 -9.78 1.02 -3.46
N GLU A 40 -9.28 -0.20 -3.20
CA GLU A 40 -7.84 -0.40 -3.07
C GLU A 40 -7.09 0.00 -4.34
N GLN A 41 -7.64 -0.36 -5.51
CA GLN A 41 -7.04 -0.07 -6.80
C GLN A 41 -6.99 1.44 -7.05
N ASP A 42 -8.10 2.15 -6.86
CA ASP A 42 -8.16 3.61 -7.02
C ASP A 42 -7.16 4.32 -6.08
N CYS A 43 -7.05 3.84 -4.83
CA CYS A 43 -6.10 4.38 -3.87
C CYS A 43 -4.64 4.12 -4.28
N ASN A 44 -4.35 2.92 -4.81
CA ASN A 44 -3.01 2.60 -5.31
C ASN A 44 -2.62 3.48 -6.50
N GLU A 45 -3.55 3.75 -7.42
CA GLU A 45 -3.32 4.64 -8.57
C GLU A 45 -3.06 6.08 -8.13
N ILE A 46 -3.85 6.60 -7.19
CA ILE A 46 -3.67 7.93 -6.58
C ILE A 46 -2.30 8.04 -5.90
N VAL A 47 -1.94 7.07 -5.06
CA VAL A 47 -0.65 7.07 -4.35
C VAL A 47 0.51 6.96 -5.35
N ALA A 48 0.39 6.14 -6.38
CA ALA A 48 1.42 6.01 -7.41
C ALA A 48 1.64 7.32 -8.19
N ALA A 49 0.57 7.99 -8.62
CA ALA A 49 0.65 9.27 -9.32
C ALA A 49 1.28 10.37 -8.45
N LEU A 50 0.91 10.44 -7.17
CA LEU A 50 1.50 11.40 -6.23
C LEU A 50 2.99 11.15 -5.98
N LEU A 51 3.39 9.88 -5.83
CA LEU A 51 4.78 9.51 -5.64
C LEU A 51 5.63 9.80 -6.90
N GLN A 52 5.08 9.58 -8.09
CA GLN A 52 5.73 9.95 -9.35
C GLN A 52 5.94 11.47 -9.47
N ALA A 53 4.99 12.26 -8.97
CA ALA A 53 5.13 13.71 -8.88
C ALA A 53 6.02 14.20 -7.71
N GLY A 54 6.64 13.29 -6.95
CA GLY A 54 7.53 13.60 -5.83
C GLY A 54 6.81 13.99 -4.53
N ILE A 55 5.50 13.73 -4.41
CA ILE A 55 4.68 14.04 -3.24
C ILE A 55 4.56 12.78 -2.36
N ASP A 56 5.01 12.87 -1.11
CA ASP A 56 4.93 11.76 -0.15
C ASP A 56 3.46 11.49 0.28
N ALA A 57 2.81 10.55 -0.40
CA ALA A 57 1.48 10.05 -0.07
C ALA A 57 1.53 8.75 0.76
N LYS A 58 0.57 8.57 1.67
CA LYS A 58 0.37 7.32 2.42
C LYS A 58 -1.04 6.78 2.21
N LYS A 59 -1.13 5.45 2.06
CA LYS A 59 -2.36 4.68 2.07
C LYS A 59 -2.71 4.30 3.51
N GLU A 60 -3.93 4.59 3.94
CA GLU A 60 -4.46 4.17 5.24
C GLU A 60 -5.89 3.64 5.07
N SER A 61 -6.27 2.66 5.87
CA SER A 61 -7.62 2.09 5.87
C SER A 61 -8.18 2.16 7.29
N ALA A 62 -9.24 2.95 7.47
CA ALA A 62 -9.95 3.05 8.75
C ALA A 62 -10.70 1.75 9.11
N ASP A 63 -11.18 1.02 8.10
CA ASP A 63 -12.12 -0.10 8.28
C ASP A 63 -11.47 -1.49 8.07
N GLY A 64 -10.15 -1.61 8.25
CA GLY A 64 -9.43 -2.88 8.11
C GLY A 64 -9.44 -3.50 6.69
N GLY A 65 -9.56 -2.67 5.64
CA GLY A 65 -9.36 -3.05 4.24
C GLY A 65 -10.57 -2.84 3.33
N LYS A 66 -11.73 -2.46 3.88
CA LYS A 66 -12.97 -2.22 3.09
C LYS A 66 -12.92 -0.91 2.31
N THR A 67 -12.39 0.13 2.94
CA THR A 67 -12.27 1.47 2.39
C THR A 67 -10.84 1.94 2.56
N TRP A 68 -10.33 2.64 1.54
CA TRP A 68 -8.99 3.18 1.56
C TRP A 68 -9.02 4.69 1.48
N SER A 69 -8.07 5.32 2.15
CA SER A 69 -7.87 6.76 2.17
C SER A 69 -6.42 7.07 1.77
N ALA A 70 -6.26 8.12 0.97
CA ALA A 70 -4.97 8.66 0.58
C ALA A 70 -4.69 9.92 1.42
N LYS A 71 -3.60 9.91 2.18
CA LYS A 71 -3.18 11.03 3.04
C LYS A 71 -1.89 11.65 2.56
N VAL A 72 -1.83 12.98 2.57
CA VAL A 72 -0.65 13.78 2.18
C VAL A 72 -0.30 14.77 3.29
N ASP A 73 0.89 15.35 3.24
CA ASP A 73 1.26 16.41 4.18
C ASP A 73 0.51 17.71 3.83
N ASP A 74 0.08 18.48 4.83
CA ASP A 74 -0.73 19.69 4.67
C ASP A 74 -0.15 20.70 3.68
N ALA A 75 1.18 20.83 3.67
CA ALA A 75 1.90 21.72 2.77
C ALA A 75 1.73 21.37 1.28
N HIS A 76 1.42 20.11 0.96
CA HIS A 76 1.36 19.60 -0.41
C HIS A 76 -0.07 19.28 -0.88
N ILE A 77 -1.12 19.57 -0.12
CA ILE A 77 -2.52 19.25 -0.49
C ILE A 77 -2.92 19.86 -1.84
N VAL A 78 -2.68 21.17 -2.03
CA VAL A 78 -3.09 21.88 -3.26
C VAL A 78 -2.33 21.34 -4.47
N GLN A 79 -1.03 21.11 -4.31
CA GLN A 79 -0.19 20.52 -5.36
C GLN A 79 -0.65 19.09 -5.70
N ALA A 80 -0.98 18.29 -4.69
CA ALA A 80 -1.51 16.94 -4.87
C ALA A 80 -2.83 16.95 -5.65
N MET A 81 -3.77 17.85 -5.31
CA MET A 81 -5.04 17.97 -6.04
C MET A 81 -4.84 18.35 -7.52
N ASN A 82 -3.91 19.26 -7.81
CA ASN A 82 -3.62 19.66 -9.18
C ASN A 82 -3.03 18.49 -9.99
N VAL A 83 -2.05 17.78 -9.43
CA VAL A 83 -1.45 16.59 -10.07
C VAL A 83 -2.51 15.53 -10.36
N LEU A 84 -3.39 15.23 -9.38
CA LEU A 84 -4.45 14.24 -9.57
C LEU A 84 -5.45 14.66 -10.66
N ARG A 85 -5.81 15.95 -10.72
CA ARG A 85 -6.70 16.48 -11.76
C ARG A 85 -6.09 16.37 -13.16
N GLU A 86 -4.80 16.65 -13.29
CA GLU A 86 -4.06 16.49 -14.56
C GLU A 86 -4.02 15.02 -15.01
N HIS A 87 -3.98 14.08 -14.06
CA HIS A 87 -4.00 12.65 -14.33
C HIS A 87 -5.43 12.07 -14.44
N GLY A 88 -6.47 12.89 -14.28
CA GLY A 88 -7.87 12.44 -14.33
C GLY A 88 -8.29 11.51 -13.19
N LEU A 89 -7.62 11.61 -12.03
CA LEU A 89 -7.88 10.79 -10.84
C LEU A 89 -8.80 11.53 -9.85
N PRO A 90 -9.67 10.80 -9.11
CA PRO A 90 -9.94 9.37 -9.18
C PRO A 90 -10.61 8.96 -10.49
N ALA A 91 -10.29 7.76 -10.98
CA ALA A 91 -10.83 7.25 -12.24
C ALA A 91 -12.37 7.19 -12.19
N HIS A 92 -13.04 7.76 -13.20
CA HIS A 92 -14.48 7.59 -13.36
C HIS A 92 -14.80 6.14 -13.70
N LYS A 93 -15.64 5.52 -12.87
CA LYS A 93 -16.20 4.20 -13.16
C LYS A 93 -17.39 4.39 -14.08
N TYR A 94 -17.36 3.73 -15.23
CA TYR A 94 -18.49 3.65 -16.13
C TYR A 94 -19.25 2.38 -15.84
N ASP A 95 -20.57 2.46 -15.84
CA ASP A 95 -21.41 1.27 -15.76
C ASP A 95 -21.18 0.42 -17.00
N ASP A 96 -21.00 -0.87 -16.75
CA ASP A 96 -20.76 -1.84 -17.80
C ASP A 96 -22.09 -2.39 -18.35
N LEU A 97 -22.10 -2.82 -19.62
CA LEU A 97 -23.31 -3.36 -20.25
C LEU A 97 -23.79 -4.64 -19.54
N GLY A 98 -22.85 -5.43 -19.02
CA GLY A 98 -23.13 -6.57 -18.16
C GLY A 98 -23.78 -6.18 -16.82
N ASP A 99 -23.46 -5.00 -16.29
CA ASP A 99 -24.04 -4.49 -15.05
C ASP A 99 -25.43 -3.86 -15.25
N LEU A 100 -25.65 -3.21 -16.40
CA LEU A 100 -26.92 -2.57 -16.75
C LEU A 100 -28.02 -3.57 -17.15
N PHE A 101 -27.63 -4.70 -17.75
CA PHE A 101 -28.56 -5.76 -18.18
C PHE A 101 -28.32 -7.05 -17.39
N LYS A 102 -28.36 -6.99 -16.06
CA LYS A 102 -28.40 -8.19 -15.21
C LYS A 102 -29.72 -8.94 -15.43
N LYS A 103 -29.67 -10.28 -15.40
CA LYS A 103 -30.83 -11.16 -15.60
C LYS A 103 -31.72 -11.17 -14.34
N ASP A 104 -32.18 -9.99 -13.93
CA ASP A 104 -32.96 -9.81 -12.69
C ASP A 104 -34.47 -9.94 -12.93
N GLY A 105 -34.90 -9.94 -14.21
CA GLY A 105 -36.28 -10.23 -14.62
C GLY A 105 -36.55 -11.73 -14.80
N LEU A 106 -37.80 -12.16 -14.56
CA LEU A 106 -38.27 -13.54 -14.77
C LEU A 106 -38.10 -14.03 -16.22
N VAL A 107 -38.05 -13.11 -17.20
CA VAL A 107 -37.88 -13.40 -18.63
C VAL A 107 -37.03 -12.31 -19.29
N SER A 108 -35.99 -12.69 -20.04
CA SER A 108 -35.17 -11.75 -20.85
C SER A 108 -35.78 -11.54 -22.23
N THR A 109 -35.69 -10.31 -22.76
CA THR A 109 -36.12 -10.05 -24.14
C THR A 109 -35.08 -10.54 -25.15
N PRO A 110 -35.47 -10.89 -26.39
CA PRO A 110 -34.50 -11.29 -27.43
C PRO A 110 -33.42 -10.22 -27.68
N THR A 111 -33.77 -8.94 -27.57
CA THR A 111 -32.83 -7.82 -27.68
C THR A 111 -31.81 -7.82 -26.55
N GLU A 112 -32.25 -8.06 -25.31
CA GLU A 112 -31.37 -8.12 -24.14
C GLU A 112 -30.39 -9.28 -24.21
N GLU A 113 -30.86 -10.47 -24.60
CA GLU A 113 -30.01 -11.65 -24.76
C GLU A 113 -28.95 -11.42 -25.85
N ARG A 114 -29.34 -10.81 -26.96
CA ARG A 114 -28.44 -10.43 -28.03
C ARG A 114 -27.37 -9.42 -27.56
N VAL A 115 -27.77 -8.36 -26.85
CA VAL A 115 -26.84 -7.36 -26.30
C VAL A 115 -25.83 -8.03 -25.37
N ARG A 116 -26.28 -8.94 -24.50
CA ARG A 116 -25.42 -9.70 -23.60
C ARG A 116 -24.45 -10.63 -24.35
N PHE A 117 -24.92 -11.30 -25.40
CA PHE A 117 -24.08 -12.14 -26.25
C PHE A 117 -22.97 -11.32 -26.91
N ILE A 118 -23.32 -10.20 -27.57
CA ILE A 118 -22.35 -9.31 -28.23
C ILE A 118 -21.32 -8.80 -27.23
N TYR A 119 -21.79 -8.41 -26.04
CA TYR A 119 -20.92 -7.95 -24.96
C TYR A 119 -19.96 -9.05 -24.47
N GLY A 120 -20.47 -10.26 -24.24
CA GLY A 120 -19.65 -11.42 -23.84
C GLY A 120 -18.56 -11.76 -24.85
N VAL A 121 -18.90 -11.80 -26.15
CA VAL A 121 -17.91 -12.04 -27.21
C VAL A 121 -16.86 -10.91 -27.25
N SER A 122 -17.29 -9.66 -27.07
CA SER A 122 -16.39 -8.51 -27.01
C SER A 122 -15.40 -8.60 -25.84
N GLN A 123 -15.87 -9.06 -24.67
CA GLN A 123 -15.01 -9.26 -23.49
C GLN A 123 -14.04 -10.42 -23.66
N GLU A 124 -14.49 -11.55 -24.21
CA GLU A 124 -13.62 -12.70 -24.44
C GLU A 124 -12.51 -12.34 -25.44
N LEU A 125 -12.86 -11.65 -26.53
CA LEU A 125 -11.85 -11.15 -27.48
C LEU A 125 -10.90 -10.14 -26.86
N SER A 126 -11.40 -9.21 -26.05
CA SER A 126 -10.55 -8.24 -25.34
C SER A 126 -9.56 -8.96 -24.42
N LYS A 127 -10.02 -9.99 -23.70
CA LYS A 127 -9.19 -10.82 -22.84
C LYS A 127 -8.15 -11.61 -23.63
N THR A 128 -8.53 -12.28 -24.72
CA THR A 128 -7.58 -13.02 -25.57
C THR A 128 -6.53 -12.11 -26.17
N LEU A 129 -6.91 -10.95 -26.71
CA LEU A 129 -5.96 -9.99 -27.29
C LEU A 129 -5.03 -9.39 -26.23
N SER A 130 -5.50 -9.20 -25.00
CA SER A 130 -4.66 -8.71 -23.89
C SER A 130 -3.58 -9.69 -23.45
N GLN A 131 -3.68 -10.96 -23.81
CA GLN A 131 -2.69 -11.99 -23.50
C GLN A 131 -1.57 -12.07 -24.55
N ILE A 132 -1.68 -11.33 -25.65
CA ILE A 132 -0.65 -11.30 -26.69
C ILE A 132 0.58 -10.53 -26.17
N ASP A 133 1.76 -11.10 -26.38
CA ASP A 133 3.01 -10.45 -26.00
C ASP A 133 3.15 -9.07 -26.65
N GLY A 134 3.44 -8.06 -25.83
CA GLY A 134 3.54 -6.67 -26.28
C GLY A 134 2.22 -5.90 -26.21
N VAL A 135 1.08 -6.54 -25.92
CA VAL A 135 -0.20 -5.85 -25.67
C VAL A 135 -0.35 -5.60 -24.17
N MET A 136 -0.61 -4.35 -23.79
CA MET A 136 -0.87 -3.96 -22.39
C MET A 136 -2.36 -3.91 -22.09
N VAL A 137 -3.14 -3.36 -23.01
CA VAL A 137 -4.59 -3.20 -22.88
C VAL A 137 -5.20 -3.46 -24.25
N ALA A 138 -6.26 -4.26 -24.29
CA ALA A 138 -7.07 -4.45 -25.48
C ALA A 138 -8.54 -4.19 -25.15
N ARG A 139 -9.24 -3.47 -26.02
CA ARG A 139 -10.70 -3.31 -25.98
C ARG A 139 -11.27 -3.55 -27.36
N VAL A 140 -12.28 -4.41 -27.43
CA VAL A 140 -12.97 -4.75 -28.66
C VAL A 140 -14.42 -4.31 -28.56
N HIS A 141 -14.90 -3.63 -29.59
CA HIS A 141 -16.30 -3.27 -29.76
C HIS A 141 -16.81 -3.88 -31.05
N ILE A 142 -17.83 -4.74 -30.94
CA ILE A 142 -18.39 -5.46 -32.08
C ILE A 142 -19.79 -4.94 -32.34
N VAL A 143 -20.11 -4.75 -33.62
CA VAL A 143 -21.44 -4.41 -34.11
C VAL A 143 -21.92 -5.54 -35.00
N LEU A 144 -22.90 -6.29 -34.51
CA LEU A 144 -23.58 -7.34 -35.26
C LEU A 144 -24.96 -6.84 -35.75
N PRO A 145 -25.22 -6.82 -37.07
CA PRO A 145 -26.48 -6.38 -37.64
C PRO A 145 -27.60 -7.40 -37.40
N ASP A 146 -28.85 -6.91 -37.31
CA ASP A 146 -30.00 -7.77 -37.05
C ASP A 146 -30.23 -8.78 -38.18
N ASN A 147 -30.48 -10.04 -37.80
CA ASN A 147 -30.81 -11.11 -38.72
C ASN A 147 -32.31 -11.06 -39.01
N ASP A 148 -32.72 -10.15 -39.91
CA ASP A 148 -34.07 -10.11 -40.44
C ASP A 148 -34.17 -10.98 -41.70
N PRO A 149 -34.90 -12.11 -41.68
CA PRO A 149 -35.04 -13.00 -42.84
C PRO A 149 -35.79 -12.35 -44.02
N LEU A 150 -36.46 -11.20 -43.81
CA LEU A 150 -37.13 -10.42 -44.85
C LEU A 150 -36.25 -9.28 -45.41
N ALA A 151 -35.07 -9.05 -44.83
CA ALA A 151 -34.16 -8.02 -45.31
C ALA A 151 -33.57 -8.44 -46.67
N MET A 152 -33.76 -7.59 -47.69
CA MET A 152 -33.19 -7.83 -49.02
C MET A 152 -31.66 -7.70 -49.06
N HIS A 153 -31.06 -7.04 -48.06
CA HIS A 153 -29.61 -6.87 -47.95
C HIS A 153 -29.15 -7.11 -46.52
N VAL A 154 -28.25 -8.08 -46.36
CA VAL A 154 -27.54 -8.33 -45.09
C VAL A 154 -26.47 -7.25 -44.93
N LYS A 155 -26.56 -6.46 -43.86
CA LYS A 155 -25.48 -5.54 -43.50
C LYS A 155 -24.26 -6.36 -43.03
N PRO A 156 -23.02 -5.98 -43.38
CA PRO A 156 -21.85 -6.68 -42.87
C PRO A 156 -21.62 -6.36 -41.38
N SER A 157 -21.05 -7.30 -40.64
CA SER A 157 -20.58 -7.05 -39.27
C SER A 157 -19.37 -6.11 -39.30
N SER A 158 -19.16 -5.38 -38.20
CA SER A 158 -17.98 -4.50 -38.06
C SER A 158 -17.41 -4.59 -36.64
N ALA A 159 -16.11 -4.34 -36.53
CA ALA A 159 -15.41 -4.34 -35.25
C ALA A 159 -14.42 -3.17 -35.16
N SER A 160 -14.36 -2.58 -33.98
CA SER A 160 -13.34 -1.61 -33.60
C SER A 160 -12.48 -2.20 -32.49
N VAL A 161 -11.17 -2.23 -32.72
CA VAL A 161 -10.19 -2.78 -31.80
C VAL A 161 -9.26 -1.65 -31.36
N PHE A 162 -9.22 -1.41 -30.05
CA PHE A 162 -8.29 -0.48 -29.43
C PHE A 162 -7.20 -1.26 -28.71
N ILE A 163 -5.94 -0.90 -28.95
CA ILE A 163 -4.80 -1.56 -28.34
C ILE A 163 -3.81 -0.54 -27.80
N LYS A 164 -3.46 -0.69 -26.53
CA LYS A 164 -2.27 -0.08 -25.94
C LYS A 164 -1.15 -1.10 -25.94
N TYR A 165 -0.02 -0.80 -26.55
CA TYR A 165 1.10 -1.74 -26.72
C TYR A 165 2.40 -1.21 -26.12
N LEU A 166 3.33 -2.11 -25.80
CA LEU A 166 4.66 -1.73 -25.32
C LEU A 166 5.45 -1.05 -26.45
N PRO A 167 6.18 0.05 -26.19
CA PRO A 167 7.04 0.69 -27.21
C PRO A 167 8.08 -0.23 -27.86
N THR A 168 8.46 -1.31 -27.18
CA THR A 168 9.42 -2.31 -27.68
C THR A 168 8.78 -3.36 -28.59
N ALA A 169 7.44 -3.43 -28.66
CA ALA A 169 6.74 -4.42 -29.46
C ALA A 169 6.68 -4.00 -30.94
N ASN A 170 6.83 -4.98 -31.84
CA ASN A 170 6.72 -4.74 -33.28
C ASN A 170 5.25 -4.82 -33.73
N LEU A 171 4.56 -3.68 -33.69
CA LEU A 171 3.15 -3.59 -34.07
C LEU A 171 2.89 -4.06 -35.51
N ALA A 172 3.82 -3.82 -36.45
CA ALA A 172 3.64 -4.21 -37.85
C ALA A 172 3.54 -5.74 -38.06
N MET A 173 4.16 -6.51 -37.17
CA MET A 173 4.08 -7.98 -37.21
C MET A 173 2.81 -8.51 -36.53
N ILE A 174 2.32 -7.80 -35.51
CA ILE A 174 1.22 -8.25 -34.66
C ILE A 174 -0.14 -7.81 -35.23
N GLU A 175 -0.23 -6.62 -35.83
CA GLU A 175 -1.47 -6.06 -36.37
C GLU A 175 -2.23 -7.01 -37.32
N PRO A 176 -1.58 -7.65 -38.32
CA PRO A 176 -2.27 -8.57 -39.21
C PRO A 176 -2.82 -9.80 -38.48
N GLN A 177 -2.10 -10.29 -37.46
CA GLN A 177 -2.51 -11.44 -36.66
C GLN A 177 -3.74 -11.10 -35.82
N ILE A 178 -3.76 -9.91 -35.23
CA ILE A 178 -4.90 -9.40 -34.45
C ILE A 178 -6.13 -9.26 -35.34
N LYS A 179 -5.99 -8.62 -36.51
CA LYS A 179 -7.11 -8.48 -37.46
C LYS A 179 -7.64 -9.84 -37.91
N ASN A 180 -6.75 -10.79 -38.24
CA ASN A 180 -7.16 -12.14 -38.62
C ASN A 180 -7.89 -12.88 -37.49
N LEU A 181 -7.39 -12.79 -36.26
CA LEU A 181 -8.04 -13.39 -35.10
C LEU A 181 -9.47 -12.86 -34.92
N VAL A 182 -9.63 -11.54 -34.99
CA VAL A 182 -10.94 -10.89 -34.82
C VAL A 182 -11.90 -11.26 -35.96
N VAL A 183 -11.43 -11.26 -37.22
CA VAL A 183 -12.22 -11.66 -38.40
C VAL A 183 -12.75 -13.09 -38.25
N HIS A 184 -11.93 -14.03 -37.78
CA HIS A 184 -12.34 -15.43 -37.62
C HIS A 184 -13.15 -15.71 -36.35
N SER A 185 -13.25 -14.74 -35.44
CA SER A 185 -13.99 -14.90 -34.18
C SER A 185 -15.40 -14.32 -34.23
N VAL A 186 -15.75 -13.55 -35.28
CA VAL A 186 -17.05 -12.89 -35.41
C VAL A 186 -17.68 -13.25 -36.75
N GLU A 187 -18.93 -13.69 -36.70
CA GLU A 187 -19.69 -14.06 -37.90
C GLU A 187 -19.96 -12.85 -38.81
N GLY A 188 -19.80 -13.04 -40.12
CA GLY A 188 -20.07 -12.01 -41.12
C GLY A 188 -19.11 -10.81 -41.08
N LEU A 189 -17.99 -10.91 -40.36
CA LEU A 189 -16.97 -9.88 -40.29
C LEU A 189 -15.93 -10.09 -41.41
N SER A 190 -15.61 -9.03 -42.14
CA SER A 190 -14.57 -9.02 -43.16
C SER A 190 -13.38 -8.16 -42.73
N TYR A 191 -12.21 -8.44 -43.30
CA TYR A 191 -10.96 -7.78 -42.92
C TYR A 191 -11.01 -6.26 -43.09
N ASP A 192 -11.73 -5.75 -44.10
CA ASP A 192 -11.92 -4.33 -44.36
C ASP A 192 -12.88 -3.64 -43.36
N LYS A 193 -13.62 -4.42 -42.55
CA LYS A 193 -14.55 -3.93 -41.52
C LYS A 193 -13.97 -4.01 -40.11
N VAL A 194 -12.67 -4.26 -39.98
CA VAL A 194 -11.94 -4.21 -38.71
C VAL A 194 -11.07 -2.96 -38.65
N SER A 195 -11.48 -2.00 -37.82
CA SER A 195 -10.69 -0.81 -37.52
C SER A 195 -9.78 -1.10 -36.32
N LEU A 196 -8.47 -1.04 -36.52
CA LEU A 196 -7.48 -1.17 -35.44
C LEU A 196 -6.88 0.21 -35.13
N THR A 197 -7.01 0.63 -33.88
CA THR A 197 -6.35 1.83 -33.35
C THR A 197 -5.33 1.41 -32.31
N ALA A 198 -4.06 1.67 -32.57
CA ALA A 198 -2.96 1.33 -31.69
C ALA A 198 -2.32 2.58 -31.08
N VAL A 199 -2.02 2.53 -29.79
CA VAL A 199 -1.36 3.62 -29.05
C VAL A 199 -0.18 3.04 -28.26
N ALA A 200 1.00 3.62 -28.45
CA ALA A 200 2.17 3.23 -27.69
C ALA A 200 2.00 3.61 -26.21
N GLY A 201 2.32 2.68 -25.30
CA GLY A 201 2.36 2.95 -23.88
C GLY A 201 3.49 3.89 -23.52
N SER A 202 3.26 4.81 -22.57
CA SER A 202 4.34 5.60 -22.00
C SER A 202 5.28 4.69 -21.20
N PRO A 203 6.61 4.80 -21.37
CA PRO A 203 7.54 4.08 -20.51
C PRO A 203 7.30 4.49 -19.06
N LEU A 204 7.38 3.53 -18.14
CA LEU A 204 7.36 3.82 -16.71
C LEU A 204 8.67 4.54 -16.37
N ASP A 205 8.61 5.86 -16.22
CA ASP A 205 9.71 6.62 -15.64
C ASP A 205 9.70 6.38 -14.12
N VAL A 206 10.44 5.36 -13.69
CA VAL A 206 10.66 5.11 -12.27
C VAL A 206 11.66 6.15 -11.80
N MET A 207 11.18 7.35 -11.52
CA MET A 207 11.99 8.40 -10.90
C MET A 207 12.55 7.80 -9.60
N PRO A 208 13.88 7.65 -9.45
CA PRO A 208 14.44 7.15 -8.21
C PRO A 208 14.01 8.10 -7.09
N ARG A 209 13.31 7.54 -6.10
CA ARG A 209 12.82 8.30 -4.95
C ARG A 209 14.00 9.07 -4.35
N ALA A 210 13.97 10.40 -4.47
CA ALA A 210 14.92 11.24 -3.77
C ALA A 210 14.86 10.88 -2.29
N PRO A 211 16.00 10.59 -1.62
CA PRO A 211 15.99 10.28 -0.21
C PRO A 211 15.32 11.46 0.50
N SER A 212 14.20 11.20 1.18
CA SER A 212 13.47 12.23 1.90
C SER A 212 14.39 12.79 2.98
N GLY A 213 15.01 13.94 2.70
CA GLY A 213 16.02 14.59 3.55
C GLY A 213 15.49 14.95 4.94
N GLY A 214 14.17 14.90 5.14
CA GLY A 214 13.54 15.08 6.43
C GLY A 214 13.77 13.90 7.40
N GLY A 215 14.09 12.70 6.93
CA GLY A 215 14.33 11.55 7.81
C GLY A 215 15.62 11.66 8.62
N ALA A 216 16.71 12.08 7.98
CA ALA A 216 18.03 12.16 8.59
C ALA A 216 18.09 13.23 9.68
N TRP A 217 17.54 14.43 9.44
CA TRP A 217 17.51 15.47 10.47
C TRP A 217 16.57 15.10 11.61
N ARG A 218 15.47 14.39 11.34
CA ARG A 218 14.57 13.89 12.39
C ARG A 218 15.24 12.81 13.24
N THR A 219 15.96 11.85 12.66
CA THR A 219 16.68 10.84 13.44
C THR A 219 17.84 11.44 14.22
N ILE A 220 18.56 12.42 13.67
CA ILE A 220 19.61 13.17 14.37
C ILE A 220 19.01 13.99 15.52
N ALA A 221 17.88 14.68 15.29
CA ALA A 221 17.19 15.45 16.33
C ALA A 221 16.66 14.54 17.45
N ILE A 222 16.05 13.40 17.11
CA ILE A 222 15.55 12.44 18.11
C ILE A 222 16.72 11.81 18.88
N ALA A 223 17.79 11.39 18.21
CA ALA A 223 18.98 10.83 18.87
C ALA A 223 19.65 11.87 19.78
N GLY A 224 19.73 13.13 19.33
CA GLY A 224 20.21 14.26 20.13
C GLY A 224 19.34 14.50 21.37
N CYS A 225 18.01 14.47 21.22
CA CYS A 225 17.08 14.59 22.35
C CYS A 225 17.20 13.42 23.34
N VAL A 226 17.34 12.18 22.86
CA VAL A 226 17.50 10.99 23.72
C VAL A 226 18.82 11.04 24.50
N LEU A 227 19.91 11.42 23.84
CA LEU A 227 21.21 11.61 24.50
C LEU A 227 21.18 12.73 25.53
N ALA A 228 20.51 13.85 25.21
CA ALA A 228 20.33 14.95 26.15
C ALA A 228 19.54 14.51 27.40
N VAL A 229 18.46 13.73 27.23
CA VAL A 229 17.67 13.18 28.34
C VAL A 229 18.49 12.18 29.18
N LEU A 230 19.25 11.28 28.55
CA LEU A 230 20.11 10.32 29.26
C LEU A 230 21.22 11.02 30.05
N ALA A 231 21.89 12.01 29.45
CA ALA A 231 22.92 12.80 30.13
C ALA A 231 22.33 13.53 31.36
N LEU A 232 21.13 14.06 31.21
CA LEU A 232 20.40 14.74 32.29
C LEU A 232 20.01 13.79 33.42
N LEU A 233 19.54 12.58 33.10
CA LEU A 233 19.23 11.54 34.09
C LEU A 233 20.48 11.09 34.86
N VAL A 234 21.62 10.96 34.18
CA VAL A 234 22.91 10.66 34.83
C VAL A 234 23.34 11.77 35.77
N VAL A 235 23.15 13.05 35.40
CA VAL A 235 23.45 14.19 36.28
C VAL A 235 22.53 14.21 37.51
N VAL A 236 21.25 13.87 37.34
CA VAL A 236 20.29 13.76 38.46
C VAL A 236 20.63 12.58 39.37
N ALA A 237 21.05 11.44 38.82
CA ALA A 237 21.49 10.28 39.58
C ALA A 237 22.78 10.56 40.36
N ARG A 238 23.77 11.24 39.75
CA ARG A 238 25.01 11.65 40.43
C ARG A 238 24.78 12.68 41.54
N LYS A 239 23.75 13.54 41.41
CA LYS A 239 23.33 14.45 42.49
C LYS A 239 22.53 13.76 43.61
N ARG A 240 22.06 12.52 43.40
CA ARG A 240 21.52 11.63 44.44
C ARG A 240 22.64 10.71 44.94
N GLY A 241 23.56 11.24 45.74
CA GLY A 241 24.56 10.41 46.41
C GLY A 241 23.93 9.26 47.21
N PRO A 242 24.66 8.16 47.44
CA PRO A 242 24.14 6.97 48.10
C PRO A 242 23.66 7.34 49.50
N ARG A 243 22.38 7.14 49.79
CA ARG A 243 21.87 7.17 51.16
C ARG A 243 22.50 5.99 51.88
N ALA A 244 23.44 6.26 52.78
CA ALA A 244 23.92 5.29 53.74
C ALA A 244 22.72 4.85 54.61
N ASN A 245 22.34 3.59 54.53
CA ASN A 245 21.51 2.93 55.54
C ASN A 245 22.35 2.87 56.82
N GLY A 246 21.97 3.65 57.83
CA GLY A 246 22.47 3.48 59.20
C GLY A 246 21.82 2.24 59.82
N VAL A 247 22.66 1.28 60.19
CA VAL A 247 22.31 0.12 61.03
C VAL A 247 22.58 0.53 62.46
N ASP A 248 21.53 0.60 63.29
CA ASP A 248 21.65 0.60 64.75
C ASP A 248 21.06 -0.72 65.28
N THR A 249 21.86 -1.49 65.99
CA THR A 249 21.47 -2.56 66.95
C THR A 249 22.55 -2.56 68.04
N PRO A 250 22.35 -3.02 69.30
CA PRO A 250 21.41 -4.08 69.74
C PRO A 250 20.75 -3.89 71.14
N GLU A 251 19.73 -4.70 71.46
CA GLU A 251 19.45 -5.11 72.86
C GLU A 251 18.95 -6.57 72.88
N ALA A 252 19.40 -7.32 73.89
CA ALA A 252 19.45 -8.77 73.94
C ALA A 252 18.45 -9.39 74.94
N SER A 253 17.98 -10.61 74.66
CA SER A 253 17.46 -11.63 75.60
C SER A 253 16.86 -12.79 74.77
N GLY A 254 17.21 -14.08 74.87
CA GLY A 254 18.18 -14.80 75.67
C GLY A 254 18.15 -16.31 75.32
N ALA A 255 19.32 -16.97 75.49
CA ALA A 255 19.54 -18.38 75.88
C ALA A 255 19.25 -19.55 74.87
N PRO A 256 19.88 -20.75 75.06
CA PRO A 256 20.86 -21.26 74.10
C PRO A 256 20.66 -22.74 73.67
N GLY A 257 21.44 -23.18 72.67
CA GLY A 257 21.58 -24.61 72.35
C GLY A 257 22.40 -24.86 71.08
N ALA A 258 23.70 -25.07 71.26
CA ALA A 258 24.61 -25.59 70.23
C ALA A 258 24.71 -27.14 70.37
N PRO A 259 25.51 -27.88 69.57
CA PRO A 259 26.11 -27.58 68.25
C PRO A 259 25.91 -28.74 67.24
N GLY A 260 26.28 -28.51 65.97
CA GLY A 260 26.60 -29.61 65.04
C GLY A 260 26.42 -29.25 63.57
N GLY A 261 27.50 -28.85 62.90
CA GLY A 261 27.62 -29.07 61.45
C GLY A 261 28.39 -30.38 61.18
N PRO A 262 28.84 -30.64 59.94
CA PRO A 262 28.30 -30.21 58.64
C PRO A 262 28.21 -31.42 57.67
N ALA A 263 27.39 -31.37 56.61
CA ALA A 263 27.67 -32.14 55.39
C ALA A 263 26.84 -31.71 54.18
N VAL A 264 27.57 -31.68 53.08
CA VAL A 264 27.27 -31.41 51.67
C VAL A 264 26.22 -32.38 51.09
N GLY A 265 25.38 -31.91 50.14
CA GLY A 265 24.65 -32.81 49.25
C GLY A 265 23.46 -32.23 48.48
N SER A 266 23.68 -31.94 47.19
CA SER A 266 22.85 -32.29 46.01
C SER A 266 21.31 -32.18 46.04
N LEU A 267 20.76 -31.49 45.03
CA LEU A 267 19.72 -31.88 44.05
C LEU A 267 19.02 -30.59 43.57
N ALA A 268 19.13 -30.15 42.31
CA ALA A 268 18.55 -30.69 41.07
C ALA A 268 17.13 -30.13 40.75
N ALA A 269 16.89 -30.03 39.43
CA ALA A 269 15.66 -29.70 38.69
C ALA A 269 15.35 -28.19 38.48
N LYS A 270 15.60 -27.63 37.27
CA LYS A 270 14.80 -27.69 36.01
C LYS A 270 13.49 -26.88 36.14
N LEU A 271 13.07 -25.99 35.24
CA LEU A 271 13.06 -26.05 33.78
C LEU A 271 13.27 -24.66 33.12
N SER A 272 13.90 -24.71 31.95
CA SER A 272 14.03 -23.66 30.94
C SER A 272 13.25 -24.11 29.70
N VAL A 273 12.61 -23.17 28.99
CA VAL A 273 12.28 -23.32 27.56
C VAL A 273 12.62 -22.01 26.85
N GLY A 274 13.56 -22.08 25.91
CA GLY A 274 14.03 -20.98 25.05
C GLY A 274 13.41 -21.00 23.64
N PRO A 275 13.84 -20.08 22.75
CA PRO A 275 13.16 -19.76 21.50
C PRO A 275 13.62 -20.57 20.27
N PHE A 276 12.70 -20.65 19.31
CA PHE A 276 12.78 -21.30 18.00
C PHE A 276 13.66 -20.53 17.00
N ARG A 277 14.53 -21.24 16.26
CA ARG A 277 15.29 -20.74 15.10
C ARG A 277 15.25 -21.78 13.99
N GLY A 278 14.59 -21.47 12.87
CA GLY A 278 14.48 -22.33 11.69
C GLY A 278 15.68 -22.19 10.74
N LYS A 279 16.20 -23.33 10.26
CA LYS A 279 17.30 -23.54 9.30
C LYS A 279 16.74 -23.76 7.86
N PRO A 280 17.56 -23.70 6.80
CA PRO A 280 17.13 -23.67 5.40
C PRO A 280 16.98 -25.05 4.74
N ALA A 281 16.32 -25.00 3.58
CA ALA A 281 16.03 -26.10 2.66
C ALA A 281 17.29 -26.67 1.99
N GLY A 282 17.27 -28.00 1.80
CA GLY A 282 18.22 -28.77 1.02
C GLY A 282 17.54 -29.37 -0.21
N ASP A 283 18.32 -29.37 -1.27
CA ASP A 283 18.15 -29.86 -2.63
C ASP A 283 17.90 -31.38 -2.71
N GLY A 284 17.29 -31.88 -3.80
CA GLY A 284 17.12 -33.31 -4.03
C GLY A 284 16.16 -33.72 -5.15
N ALA A 285 16.73 -34.17 -6.25
CA ALA A 285 16.14 -34.52 -7.55
C ALA A 285 15.21 -35.76 -7.59
N GLY A 286 14.38 -35.82 -8.65
CA GLY A 286 14.18 -37.04 -9.44
C GLY A 286 12.73 -37.46 -9.74
N ARG A 287 12.23 -37.13 -10.94
CA ARG A 287 11.75 -38.08 -11.98
C ARG A 287 11.22 -37.35 -13.20
#